data_AF-A0A939QYK1-F1
#
_entry.id   AF-A0A939QYK1-F1
#
_cell.length_a   1.000
_cell.length_b   1.000
_cell.length_c   1.000
_cell.angle_alpha   90.00
_cell.angle_beta   90.00
_cell.angle_gamma   90.00
#
_symmetry.space_group_name_H-M   'P 1'
#
loop_
_entity.id
_entity.type
_entity.pdbx_description
1 polymer ?
#
loop_
_entity_poly.entity_id
_entity_poly.type
_entity_poly.pdbx_seq_one_letter_code
_entity_poly.pdbx_strand_id
1 'polypeptide(L)'
;MPIIQTKYVADPAPYVHGDTVYLFTTHDEDGAGGFMMKDWLLYTSTDMVNWEDHGAVASLKDFEWYKGNNGAWAEQVIERNGKWYMYCPIHGNGIGVLVADSPFGPYKDPLGKPLVWQKEHWYDIDPTVWIDDDGQAYMYWGNPNLYMVKLNEDLISYSGEIIEHPKIKDYQEGPWFWSRKNAKGEKCY
;
A
#
# COMPACT_ATOMS: atom_id res chain seq x y z
N MET A 1 25.49 -0.61 -0.10
CA MET A 1 24.84 -1.88 -0.52
C MET A 1 23.36 -1.76 -0.24
N PRO A 2 22.47 -2.38 -1.02
CA PRO A 2 21.05 -2.46 -0.65
C PRO A 2 20.90 -3.16 0.70
N ILE A 3 19.86 -2.78 1.46
CA ILE A 3 19.60 -3.31 2.82
C ILE A 3 19.10 -4.75 2.78
N ILE A 4 18.36 -5.13 1.74
CA ILE A 4 17.98 -6.51 1.43
C ILE A 4 18.87 -6.97 0.27
N GLN A 5 19.50 -8.14 0.45
CA GLN A 5 20.47 -8.70 -0.52
C GLN A 5 20.10 -10.12 -0.96
N THR A 6 19.03 -10.68 -0.39
CA THR A 6 18.59 -12.06 -0.59
C THR A 6 17.49 -12.20 -1.65
N LYS A 7 16.78 -11.10 -1.97
CA LYS A 7 15.67 -11.04 -2.93
C LYS A 7 15.68 -9.69 -3.65
N TYR A 8 15.09 -9.63 -4.83
CA TYR A 8 14.84 -8.36 -5.52
C TYR A 8 13.54 -7.75 -5.00
N VAL A 9 13.65 -6.63 -4.30
CA VAL A 9 12.52 -5.94 -3.69
C VAL A 9 12.36 -4.54 -4.24
N ALA A 10 11.12 -4.10 -4.39
CA ALA A 10 10.76 -2.77 -4.88
C ALA A 10 9.63 -2.17 -4.03
N ASP A 11 9.20 -0.96 -4.40
CA ASP A 11 8.03 -0.24 -3.88
C ASP A 11 7.83 -0.34 -2.35
N PRO A 12 8.81 0.14 -1.55
CA PRO A 12 8.79 -0.06 -0.10
C PRO A 12 7.69 0.75 0.59
N ALA A 13 6.93 0.10 1.47
CA ALA A 13 5.94 0.72 2.35
C ALA A 13 6.29 0.50 3.83
N PRO A 14 7.03 1.43 4.47
CA PRO A 14 7.38 1.33 5.88
C PRO A 14 6.21 1.73 6.80
N TYR A 15 6.06 1.01 7.91
CA TYR A 15 5.16 1.32 9.01
C TYR A 15 5.87 1.14 10.35
N VAL A 16 5.63 2.02 11.33
CA VAL A 16 6.23 1.91 12.68
C VAL A 16 5.15 1.54 13.69
N HIS A 17 5.35 0.43 14.40
CA HIS A 17 4.47 0.01 15.50
C HIS A 17 5.33 -0.35 16.72
N GLY A 18 5.18 0.42 17.80
CA GLY A 18 6.09 0.35 18.94
C GLY A 18 7.52 0.73 18.54
N ASP A 19 8.49 -0.10 18.92
CA ASP A 19 9.92 0.10 18.60
C ASP A 19 10.35 -0.59 17.29
N THR A 20 9.40 -1.10 16.51
CA THR A 20 9.68 -1.89 15.31
C THR A 20 9.23 -1.16 14.05
N VAL A 21 10.13 -1.09 13.07
CA VAL A 21 9.83 -0.75 11.68
C VAL A 21 9.47 -2.02 10.95
N TYR A 22 8.29 -2.03 10.33
CA TYR A 22 7.78 -3.03 9.41
C TYR A 22 7.94 -2.49 8.01
N LEU A 23 8.75 -3.14 7.18
CA LEU A 23 9.01 -2.78 5.80
C LEU A 23 8.31 -3.80 4.91
N PHE A 24 7.15 -3.42 4.39
CA PHE A 24 6.48 -4.17 3.34
C PHE A 24 7.10 -3.80 1.99
N THR A 25 7.25 -4.78 1.12
CA THR A 25 7.83 -4.57 -0.22
C THR A 25 7.16 -5.46 -1.24
N THR A 26 7.09 -4.98 -2.47
CA THR A 26 6.88 -5.84 -3.64
C THR A 26 8.12 -6.69 -3.92
N HIS A 27 7.94 -7.80 -4.63
CA HIS A 27 8.98 -8.78 -4.91
C HIS A 27 9.07 -9.08 -6.40
N ASP A 28 10.19 -8.70 -7.03
CA ASP A 28 10.52 -9.14 -8.39
C ASP A 28 11.16 -10.53 -8.35
N GLU A 29 10.60 -11.44 -9.13
CA GLU A 29 11.05 -12.82 -9.19
C GLU A 29 12.43 -12.97 -9.84
N ASP A 30 13.20 -13.96 -9.38
CA ASP A 30 14.52 -14.26 -9.92
C ASP A 30 14.49 -14.51 -11.43
N GLY A 31 15.40 -13.86 -12.14
CA GLY A 31 15.54 -14.01 -13.59
C GLY A 31 14.46 -13.31 -14.42
N ALA A 32 13.62 -12.47 -13.81
CA ALA A 32 12.65 -11.67 -14.54
C ALA A 32 13.33 -10.61 -15.43
N GLY A 33 12.88 -10.50 -16.68
CA GLY A 33 13.35 -9.47 -17.64
C GLY A 33 12.57 -8.15 -17.56
N GLY A 34 11.68 -8.01 -16.58
CA GLY A 34 10.76 -6.91 -16.31
C GLY A 34 9.95 -7.27 -15.06
N PHE A 35 8.85 -6.56 -14.78
CA PHE A 35 8.05 -6.82 -13.58
C PHE A 35 7.43 -8.22 -13.58
N MET A 36 7.86 -9.04 -12.62
CA MET A 36 7.27 -10.34 -12.34
C MET A 36 7.09 -10.44 -10.83
N MET A 37 5.93 -9.99 -10.36
CA MET A 37 5.62 -9.79 -8.95
C MET A 37 4.37 -10.57 -8.58
N LYS A 38 4.51 -11.52 -7.65
CA LYS A 38 3.42 -12.44 -7.28
C LYS A 38 2.92 -12.26 -5.86
N ASP A 39 3.78 -11.73 -4.99
CA ASP A 39 3.57 -11.61 -3.56
C ASP A 39 4.20 -10.34 -2.98
N TRP A 40 3.79 -10.05 -1.76
CA TRP A 40 4.29 -8.95 -0.94
C TRP A 40 5.02 -9.53 0.26
N LEU A 41 6.23 -9.03 0.49
CA LEU A 41 7.13 -9.50 1.54
C LEU A 41 7.09 -8.57 2.74
N LEU A 42 7.49 -9.09 3.90
CA LEU A 42 7.69 -8.29 5.10
C LEU A 42 9.09 -8.48 5.66
N TYR A 43 9.71 -7.36 6.02
CA TYR A 43 10.93 -7.31 6.82
C TYR A 43 10.70 -6.47 8.07
N THR A 44 11.36 -6.79 9.18
CA THR A 44 11.29 -5.97 10.40
C THR A 44 12.65 -5.57 10.94
N SER A 45 12.73 -4.40 11.55
CA SER A 45 13.93 -3.94 12.24
C SER A 45 13.60 -3.09 13.45
N THR A 46 14.40 -3.16 14.49
CA THR A 46 14.34 -2.26 15.67
C THR A 46 15.48 -1.26 15.70
N ASP A 47 16.43 -1.32 14.75
CA ASP A 47 17.61 -0.46 14.70
C ASP A 47 17.89 0.15 13.32
N MET A 48 17.04 -0.14 12.32
CA MET A 48 17.16 0.28 10.91
C MET A 48 18.43 -0.22 10.20
N VAL A 49 19.15 -1.17 10.81
CA VAL A 49 20.40 -1.74 10.29
C VAL A 49 20.26 -3.24 10.08
N ASN A 50 19.78 -3.95 11.09
CA ASN A 50 19.56 -5.40 11.07
C ASN A 50 18.08 -5.68 10.76
N TRP A 51 17.85 -6.42 9.68
CA TRP A 51 16.52 -6.72 9.17
C TRP A 51 16.23 -8.22 9.27
N GLU A 52 15.10 -8.56 9.90
CA GLU A 52 14.54 -9.91 9.92
C GLU A 52 13.60 -10.09 8.72
N ASP A 53 13.78 -11.18 7.97
CA ASP A 53 12.97 -11.54 6.80
C ASP A 53 11.83 -12.47 7.21
N HIS A 54 10.59 -12.03 7.05
CA HIS A 54 9.38 -12.80 7.37
C HIS A 54 8.78 -13.51 6.15
N GLY A 55 9.41 -13.38 4.98
CA GLY A 55 8.91 -13.93 3.72
C GLY A 55 7.65 -13.23 3.22
N ALA A 56 6.91 -13.91 2.34
CA ALA A 56 5.65 -13.44 1.80
C ALA A 56 4.54 -13.52 2.85
N VAL A 57 3.86 -12.40 3.08
CA VAL A 57 2.73 -12.29 4.03
C VAL A 57 1.38 -12.22 3.34
N ALA A 58 1.37 -11.86 2.05
CA ALA A 58 0.20 -11.77 1.19
C ALA A 58 0.61 -12.01 -0.28
N SER A 59 -0.36 -12.35 -1.13
CA SER A 59 -0.14 -12.60 -2.55
C SER A 59 -1.37 -12.27 -3.39
N LEU A 60 -1.20 -12.23 -4.71
CA LEU A 60 -2.31 -12.08 -5.65
C LEU A 60 -3.39 -13.16 -5.50
N LYS A 61 -3.06 -14.33 -4.92
CA LYS A 61 -4.01 -15.43 -4.70
C LYS A 61 -5.00 -15.15 -3.58
N ASP A 62 -4.72 -14.17 -2.72
CA ASP A 62 -5.61 -13.78 -1.63
C ASP A 62 -6.82 -12.98 -2.14
N PHE A 63 -6.81 -12.57 -3.42
CA PHE A 63 -7.93 -11.96 -4.13
C PHE A 63 -8.63 -12.97 -5.04
N GLU A 64 -9.68 -13.64 -4.56
CA GLU A 64 -10.38 -14.68 -5.34
C GLU A 64 -10.98 -14.17 -6.67
N TRP A 65 -11.29 -12.88 -6.74
CA TRP A 65 -11.82 -12.22 -7.94
C TRP A 65 -10.76 -11.95 -9.01
N TYR A 66 -9.48 -11.99 -8.66
CA TYR A 66 -8.38 -11.85 -9.61
C TYR A 66 -7.86 -13.24 -10.04
N LYS A 67 -7.81 -13.47 -11.35
CA LYS A 67 -7.37 -14.76 -11.92
C LYS A 67 -5.94 -14.74 -12.48
N GLY A 68 -5.29 -13.57 -12.46
CA GLY A 68 -3.90 -13.46 -12.88
C GLY A 68 -2.94 -13.92 -11.79
N ASN A 69 -1.65 -13.95 -12.14
CA ASN A 69 -0.58 -14.44 -11.28
C ASN A 69 0.67 -13.55 -11.35
N ASN A 70 0.53 -12.32 -11.83
CA ASN A 70 1.56 -11.29 -11.89
C ASN A 70 0.92 -9.93 -11.61
N GLY A 71 1.69 -8.96 -11.11
CA GLY A 71 1.22 -7.61 -10.84
C GLY A 71 0.94 -7.33 -9.37
N ALA A 72 1.66 -7.99 -8.44
CA ALA A 72 1.70 -7.59 -7.03
C ALA A 72 2.51 -6.28 -6.89
N TRP A 73 1.93 -5.19 -7.37
CA TRP A 73 2.56 -3.86 -7.44
C TRP A 73 2.44 -3.09 -6.12
N ALA A 74 2.99 -1.88 -6.09
CA ALA A 74 3.20 -0.99 -4.95
C ALA A 74 2.04 -0.92 -3.95
N GLU A 75 2.12 -1.69 -2.88
CA GLU A 75 1.17 -1.69 -1.79
C GLU A 75 1.46 -0.58 -0.77
N GLN A 76 0.47 -0.29 0.07
CA GLN A 76 0.73 0.32 1.38
C GLN A 76 -0.03 -0.41 2.47
N VAL A 77 0.62 -0.60 3.63
CA VAL A 77 -0.01 -1.15 4.83
C VAL A 77 -0.16 -0.08 5.90
N ILE A 78 -1.36 0.00 6.51
CA ILE A 78 -1.62 0.81 7.71
C ILE A 78 -2.33 -0.02 8.78
N GLU A 79 -2.22 0.41 10.04
CA GLU A 79 -2.93 -0.19 11.17
C GLU A 79 -4.01 0.76 11.70
N ARG A 80 -5.15 0.19 12.08
CA ARG A 80 -6.21 0.88 12.84
C ARG A 80 -6.93 -0.14 13.73
N ASN A 81 -7.10 0.21 15.01
CA ASN A 81 -7.89 -0.57 15.98
C ASN A 81 -7.47 -2.05 16.10
N GLY A 82 -6.17 -2.32 16.05
CA GLY A 82 -5.57 -3.66 16.15
C GLY A 82 -5.66 -4.48 14.85
N LYS A 83 -6.07 -3.88 13.74
CA LYS A 83 -6.15 -4.53 12.43
C LYS A 83 -5.23 -3.86 11.43
N TRP A 84 -4.68 -4.66 10.53
CA TRP A 84 -3.73 -4.27 9.50
C TRP A 84 -4.42 -4.35 8.14
N TYR A 85 -4.31 -3.27 7.36
CA TYR A 85 -4.98 -3.08 6.09
C TYR A 85 -3.91 -2.88 5.02
N MET A 86 -3.79 -3.83 4.09
CA MET A 86 -2.87 -3.79 2.96
C MET A 86 -3.64 -3.42 1.71
N TYR A 87 -3.39 -2.21 1.18
CA TYR A 87 -3.99 -1.71 -0.04
C TYR A 87 -3.13 -2.14 -1.22
N CYS A 88 -3.67 -2.94 -2.12
CA CYS A 88 -2.93 -3.60 -3.18
C CYS A 88 -3.44 -3.14 -4.56
N PRO A 89 -2.64 -2.44 -5.36
CA PRO A 89 -3.01 -2.15 -6.73
C PRO A 89 -2.91 -3.42 -7.58
N ILE A 90 -3.96 -3.72 -8.35
CA ILE A 90 -3.95 -4.76 -9.37
C ILE A 90 -4.20 -4.06 -10.70
N HIS A 91 -3.14 -3.76 -11.44
CA HIS A 91 -3.21 -2.93 -12.65
C HIS A 91 -4.28 -3.40 -13.63
N GLY A 92 -5.10 -2.45 -14.10
CA GLY A 92 -6.27 -2.71 -14.95
C GLY A 92 -7.48 -3.33 -14.25
N ASN A 93 -7.37 -3.66 -12.96
CA ASN A 93 -8.40 -4.32 -12.16
C ASN A 93 -8.73 -3.57 -10.84
N GLY A 94 -8.20 -2.35 -10.67
CA GLY A 94 -8.46 -1.51 -9.50
C GLY A 94 -7.55 -1.82 -8.31
N ILE A 95 -7.87 -1.21 -7.17
CA ILE A 95 -7.12 -1.35 -5.93
C ILE A 95 -7.95 -2.19 -4.96
N GLY A 96 -7.41 -3.33 -4.52
CA GLY A 96 -7.99 -4.18 -3.48
C GLY A 96 -7.51 -3.78 -2.08
N VAL A 97 -8.15 -4.32 -1.05
CA VAL A 97 -7.68 -4.22 0.33
C VAL A 97 -7.73 -5.59 0.98
N LEU A 98 -6.62 -6.02 1.59
CA LEU A 98 -6.55 -7.21 2.44
C LEU A 98 -6.50 -6.77 3.90
N VAL A 99 -7.06 -7.59 4.79
CA VAL A 99 -7.12 -7.32 6.23
C VAL A 99 -6.51 -8.49 7.02
N ALA A 100 -5.73 -8.16 8.04
CA ALA A 100 -5.17 -9.11 9.01
C ALA A 100 -5.30 -8.59 10.45
N ASP A 101 -5.24 -9.51 11.42
CA ASP A 101 -5.18 -9.18 12.86
C ASP A 101 -3.73 -8.97 13.36
N SER A 102 -2.75 -9.07 12.46
CA SER A 102 -1.31 -9.03 12.73
C SER A 102 -0.59 -8.52 11.48
N PRO A 103 0.54 -7.79 11.61
CA PRO A 103 1.34 -7.37 10.45
C PRO A 103 1.90 -8.56 9.66
N PHE A 104 2.02 -9.72 10.33
CA PHE A 104 2.52 -10.97 9.74
C PHE A 104 1.41 -11.76 8.99
N GLY A 105 0.20 -11.21 8.89
CA GLY A 105 -0.94 -11.92 8.33
C GLY A 105 -1.57 -12.96 9.29
N PRO A 106 -2.36 -13.92 8.79
CA PRO A 106 -2.73 -14.07 7.38
C PRO A 106 -3.63 -12.92 6.92
N TYR A 107 -3.30 -12.33 5.76
CA TYR A 107 -4.11 -11.33 5.10
C TYR A 107 -5.27 -11.98 4.33
N LYS A 108 -6.46 -11.38 4.37
CA LYS A 108 -7.66 -11.87 3.69
C LYS A 108 -8.44 -10.74 3.04
N ASP A 109 -8.99 -10.97 1.86
CA ASP A 109 -9.89 -10.04 1.19
C ASP A 109 -11.28 -10.07 1.85
N PRO A 110 -11.73 -8.98 2.49
CA PRO A 110 -13.06 -8.92 3.08
C PRO A 110 -14.15 -8.50 2.08
N LEU A 111 -13.77 -7.98 0.90
CA LEU A 111 -14.69 -7.37 -0.07
C LEU A 111 -15.08 -8.32 -1.20
N GLY A 112 -14.16 -9.20 -1.61
CA GLY A 112 -14.36 -10.07 -2.78
C GLY A 112 -14.45 -9.29 -4.09
N LYS A 113 -13.98 -8.03 -4.10
CA LYS A 113 -13.95 -7.10 -5.23
C LYS A 113 -12.95 -5.96 -4.94
N PRO A 114 -12.56 -5.16 -5.96
CA PRO A 114 -11.77 -3.96 -5.73
C PRO A 114 -12.48 -2.97 -4.80
N LEU A 115 -11.71 -2.29 -3.95
CA LEU A 115 -12.16 -1.17 -3.13
C LEU A 115 -12.49 0.03 -4.04
N VAL A 116 -11.58 0.40 -4.94
CA VAL A 116 -11.80 1.41 -6.00
C VAL A 116 -11.43 0.84 -7.36
N TRP A 117 -12.21 1.19 -8.40
CA TRP A 117 -11.89 0.83 -9.78
C TRP A 117 -12.63 1.72 -10.79
N GLN A 118 -11.90 2.62 -11.43
CA GLN A 118 -12.28 3.46 -12.55
C GLN A 118 -11.96 2.73 -13.85
N LYS A 119 -12.93 1.95 -14.34
CA LYS A 119 -12.80 1.01 -15.47
C LYS A 119 -12.48 1.66 -16.81
N GLU A 120 -12.72 2.95 -16.93
CA GLU A 120 -12.49 3.79 -18.10
C GLU A 120 -11.00 3.99 -18.42
N HIS A 121 -10.11 3.71 -17.46
CA HIS A 121 -8.67 3.90 -17.61
C HIS A 121 -7.87 2.92 -16.73
N TRP A 122 -6.54 2.96 -16.81
CA TRP A 122 -5.66 2.06 -16.06
C TRP A 122 -4.87 2.76 -14.94
N TYR A 123 -5.34 3.94 -14.54
CA TYR A 123 -4.60 4.83 -13.66
C TYR A 123 -4.69 4.45 -12.19
N ASP A 124 -5.49 3.45 -11.82
CA ASP A 124 -5.70 3.03 -10.44
C ASP A 124 -4.56 2.14 -9.92
N ILE A 125 -3.41 2.77 -9.63
CA ILE A 125 -2.22 2.12 -9.05
C ILE A 125 -1.64 2.97 -7.90
N ASP A 126 -0.73 2.38 -7.14
CA ASP A 126 0.05 3.03 -6.09
C ASP A 126 -0.80 3.74 -5.02
N PRO A 127 -1.66 3.00 -4.29
CA PRO A 127 -2.39 3.55 -3.17
C PRO A 127 -1.44 4.07 -2.11
N THR A 128 -1.79 5.22 -1.55
CA THR A 128 -1.29 5.67 -0.28
C THR A 128 -2.42 6.08 0.65
N VAL A 129 -2.35 5.61 1.89
CA VAL A 129 -3.37 5.82 2.91
C VAL A 129 -2.78 6.57 4.09
N TRP A 130 -3.51 7.58 4.52
CA TRP A 130 -3.13 8.42 5.64
C TRP A 130 -4.35 8.68 6.53
N ILE A 131 -4.16 8.58 7.85
CA ILE A 131 -5.16 8.91 8.86
C ILE A 131 -4.75 10.24 9.50
N ASP A 132 -5.63 11.23 9.41
CA ASP A 132 -5.43 12.56 9.97
C ASP A 132 -5.64 12.56 11.49
N ASP A 133 -5.23 13.63 12.18
CA ASP A 133 -5.32 13.76 13.64
C ASP A 133 -6.77 13.78 14.14
N ASP A 134 -7.73 14.10 13.27
CA ASP A 134 -9.17 14.04 13.56
C ASP A 134 -9.76 12.63 13.39
N GLY A 135 -8.95 11.65 12.96
CA GLY A 135 -9.35 10.27 12.73
C GLY A 135 -9.94 9.98 11.35
N GLN A 136 -10.06 11.00 10.47
CA GLN A 136 -10.47 10.81 9.09
C GLN A 136 -9.35 10.15 8.30
N ALA A 137 -9.68 9.06 7.61
CA ALA A 137 -8.77 8.37 6.72
C ALA A 137 -8.97 8.82 5.27
N TYR A 138 -7.87 8.96 4.54
CA TYR A 138 -7.84 9.32 3.13
C TYR A 138 -7.03 8.28 2.38
N MET A 139 -7.50 7.91 1.19
CA MET A 139 -6.69 7.17 0.22
C MET A 139 -6.45 8.05 -0.99
N TYR A 140 -5.19 8.18 -1.37
CA TYR A 140 -4.73 8.80 -2.61
C TYR A 140 -4.10 7.75 -3.49
N TRP A 141 -4.13 7.92 -4.81
CA TRP A 141 -3.48 7.00 -5.74
C TRP A 141 -3.32 7.60 -7.13
N GLY A 142 -2.51 6.96 -7.97
CA GLY A 142 -2.72 6.93 -9.41
C GLY A 142 -1.58 7.41 -10.30
N ASN A 143 -1.69 7.10 -11.59
CA ASN A 143 -0.73 7.45 -12.64
C ASN A 143 -1.47 7.68 -13.96
N PRO A 144 -1.29 8.81 -14.69
CA PRO A 144 -0.37 9.92 -14.40
C PRO A 144 -1.05 11.05 -13.62
N ASN A 145 -2.27 10.82 -13.12
CA ASN A 145 -3.04 11.81 -12.36
C ASN A 145 -3.26 11.30 -10.95
N LEU A 146 -3.41 12.24 -10.01
CA LEU A 146 -3.60 11.95 -8.60
C LEU A 146 -5.10 11.97 -8.29
N TYR A 147 -5.60 10.89 -7.71
CA TYR A 147 -6.98 10.72 -7.28
C TYR A 147 -7.06 10.61 -5.77
N MET A 148 -8.22 10.88 -5.19
CA MET A 148 -8.46 10.67 -3.77
C MET A 148 -9.90 10.28 -3.42
N VAL A 149 -10.05 9.57 -2.30
CA VAL A 149 -11.33 9.35 -1.61
C VAL A 149 -11.17 9.52 -0.10
N LYS A 150 -12.29 9.84 0.57
CA LYS A 150 -12.41 9.71 2.02
C LYS A 150 -12.79 8.27 2.35
N LEU A 151 -11.92 7.55 3.02
CA LEU A 151 -12.23 6.24 3.56
C LEU A 151 -13.18 6.38 4.75
N ASN A 152 -14.09 5.42 4.91
CA ASN A 152 -14.91 5.32 6.10
C ASN A 152 -14.07 4.75 7.27
N GLU A 153 -14.62 4.77 8.48
CA GLU A 153 -13.91 4.31 9.68
C GLU A 153 -13.43 2.85 9.61
N ASP A 154 -14.13 2.01 8.84
CA ASP A 154 -13.82 0.59 8.65
C ASP A 154 -12.59 0.33 7.76
N LEU A 155 -12.08 1.36 7.07
CA LEU A 155 -10.96 1.33 6.13
C LEU A 155 -11.13 0.40 4.91
N ILE A 156 -12.30 -0.22 4.75
CA ILE A 156 -12.65 -1.14 3.66
C ILE A 156 -13.83 -0.63 2.83
N SER A 157 -14.28 0.58 3.10
CA SER A 157 -15.25 1.30 2.30
C SER A 157 -14.88 2.79 2.25
N TYR A 158 -15.48 3.51 1.30
CA TYR A 158 -15.31 4.96 1.16
C TYR A 158 -16.68 5.61 0.92
N SER A 159 -16.75 6.92 1.14
CA SER A 159 -17.95 7.71 0.87
C SER A 159 -17.64 8.90 -0.01
N GLY A 160 -18.64 9.33 -0.78
CA GLY A 160 -18.49 10.39 -1.77
C GLY A 160 -17.95 9.90 -3.11
N GLU A 161 -17.58 10.85 -3.95
CA GLU A 161 -17.03 10.59 -5.28
C GLU A 161 -15.50 10.49 -5.23
N ILE A 162 -14.94 9.80 -6.22
CA ILE A 162 -13.50 9.86 -6.47
C ILE A 162 -13.19 11.26 -7.01
N ILE A 163 -12.25 11.95 -6.36
CA ILE A 163 -11.85 13.30 -6.74
C ILE A 163 -10.50 13.23 -7.47
N GLU A 164 -10.45 13.71 -8.70
CA GLU A 164 -9.19 13.97 -9.38
C GLU A 164 -8.59 15.30 -8.88
N HIS A 165 -7.37 15.26 -8.35
CA HIS A 165 -6.65 16.43 -7.90
C HIS A 165 -6.20 17.27 -9.10
N PRO A 166 -6.17 18.63 -8.99
CA PRO A 166 -5.55 19.47 -10.02
C PRO A 166 -4.17 18.96 -10.42
N LYS A 167 -3.89 18.98 -11.74
CA LYS A 167 -2.66 18.42 -12.30
C LYS A 167 -1.43 18.98 -11.59
N ILE A 168 -0.69 18.09 -10.94
CA ILE A 168 0.61 18.40 -10.36
C ILE A 168 1.64 18.33 -11.48
N LYS A 169 2.42 19.40 -11.64
CA LYS A 169 3.48 19.46 -12.65
C LYS A 169 4.49 18.34 -12.38
N ASP A 170 4.83 17.58 -13.41
CA ASP A 170 5.81 16.48 -13.38
C ASP A 170 5.43 15.28 -12.48
N TYR A 171 4.19 15.19 -12.01
CA TYR A 171 3.69 13.99 -11.31
C TYR A 171 3.56 12.81 -12.27
N GLN A 172 4.04 11.65 -11.83
CA GLN A 172 3.95 10.38 -12.55
C GLN A 172 3.19 9.33 -11.75
N GLU A 173 3.73 8.88 -10.61
CA GLU A 173 3.19 7.81 -9.78
C GLU A 173 3.85 7.81 -8.38
N GLY A 174 3.59 6.80 -7.55
CA GLY A 174 4.17 6.66 -6.21
C GLY A 174 3.84 7.79 -5.24
N PRO A 175 2.57 8.23 -5.09
CA PRO A 175 2.22 9.22 -4.09
C PRO A 175 2.51 8.67 -2.69
N TRP A 176 2.96 9.53 -1.78
CA TRP A 176 3.11 9.19 -0.37
C TRP A 176 2.72 10.38 0.50
N PHE A 177 1.71 10.20 1.35
CA PHE A 177 1.21 11.27 2.23
C PHE A 177 1.58 11.00 3.68
N TRP A 178 2.09 12.04 4.33
CA TRP A 178 2.43 12.02 5.75
C TRP A 178 2.27 13.43 6.31
N SER A 179 2.34 13.55 7.63
CA SER A 179 2.39 14.85 8.28
C SER A 179 3.40 14.83 9.42
N ARG A 180 3.88 16.01 9.79
CA ARG A 180 4.73 16.22 10.97
C ARG A 180 4.41 17.53 11.66
N LYS A 181 4.73 17.63 12.94
CA LYS A 181 4.76 18.91 13.64
C LYS A 181 6.14 19.56 13.49
N ASN A 182 6.18 20.83 13.13
CA ASN A 182 7.43 21.59 13.08
C ASN A 182 7.91 21.97 14.49
N ALA A 183 9.03 22.68 14.60
CA ALA A 183 9.60 23.11 15.88
C ALA A 183 8.68 24.02 16.71
N LYS A 184 7.64 24.61 16.11
CA LYS A 184 6.62 25.44 16.77
C LYS A 184 5.36 24.66 17.15
N GLY A 185 5.31 23.36 16.85
CA GLY A 185 4.13 22.52 17.07
C GLY A 185 3.07 22.62 15.98
N GLU A 186 3.33 23.33 14.89
CA GLU A 186 2.38 23.49 13.78
C GLU A 186 2.42 22.26 12.88
N LYS A 187 1.25 21.78 12.45
CA LYS A 187 1.15 20.65 11.52
C LYS A 187 1.57 21.06 10.12
N CYS A 188 2.44 20.26 9.53
CA CYS A 188 2.89 20.36 8.15
C CYS A 188 2.55 19.05 7.44
N TYR A 189 2.15 19.18 6.18
CA TYR A 189 1.95 18.10 5.22
C TYR A 189 3.13 18.10 4.24
#